data_AF-A0A3M9YPP0-F1
#
_entry.id   AF-A0A3M9YPP0-F1
#
_cell.length_a   1.000
_cell.length_b   1.000
_cell.length_c   1.000
_cell.angle_alpha   90.00
_cell.angle_beta   90.00
_cell.angle_gamma   90.00
#
_symmetry.space_group_name_H-M   'P 1'
#
loop_
_entity.id
_entity.type
_entity.pdbx_description
1 polymer ?
#
loop_
_entity_poly.entity_id
_entity_poly.type
_entity_poly.pdbx_seq_one_letter_code
_entity_poly.pdbx_strand_id
1 'polypeptide(L)'
;MGESDNGPRELTTIESVLANGLSHLPEFLSQTAFGAISRLVTGLVDIPAIALAGYKERLEDRNKETRTLRQALSNAAIAKIVEDDAIVQRTVDRLINEEVNKQRSREAVASGTLTILAERSQQTSDQKVDEDWLDSFINKAETARSDEMRALWSRVLAGEIATPGSFSKRSLEVLKTLDRQEAEKFSKIVQLSFGNIIPTESIGKSGDNFSDARVLEDLGLLSGVLGTLAKPLMHTPGKLFGGLAGRRFHLQVHSTAEVSVKAVFLTQVGRELAYLVEDPDGMHELAVARSIGYSLVGQATSAMILRKNEHRQLSDPELLFGTMEYRADSDSFVVRTNLDASE
;
A
#
# COMPACT_ATOMS: atom_id res chain seq x y z
N MET A 1 8.52 34.53 -36.67
CA MET A 1 7.73 35.05 -35.55
C MET A 1 6.63 34.04 -35.30
N GLY A 2 6.91 33.05 -34.45
CA GLY A 2 5.97 31.99 -34.11
C GLY A 2 5.05 32.48 -33.00
N GLU A 3 3.75 32.48 -33.26
CA GLU A 3 2.73 32.68 -32.25
C GLU A 3 2.83 31.55 -31.22
N SER A 4 3.05 31.94 -29.97
CA SER A 4 2.98 31.05 -28.82
C SER A 4 1.52 30.62 -28.63
N ASP A 5 1.23 29.38 -29.04
CA ASP A 5 0.06 28.63 -28.63
C ASP A 5 0.04 28.52 -27.11
N ASN A 6 -0.79 29.35 -26.49
CA ASN A 6 -1.05 29.35 -25.06
C ASN A 6 -2.56 29.17 -24.87
N GLY A 7 -3.09 28.09 -25.44
CA GLY A 7 -4.42 27.60 -25.11
C GLY A 7 -4.54 27.28 -23.62
N PRO A 8 -5.71 27.48 -23.00
CA PRO A 8 -5.92 27.13 -21.60
C PRO A 8 -5.69 25.63 -21.42
N ARG A 9 -4.64 25.24 -20.68
CA ARG A 9 -4.51 23.87 -20.18
C ARG A 9 -5.79 23.55 -19.41
N GLU A 10 -6.60 22.65 -19.95
CA GLU A 10 -7.81 22.14 -19.29
C GLU A 10 -7.39 21.65 -17.90
N LEU A 11 -7.69 22.45 -16.88
CA LEU A 11 -7.81 21.95 -15.52
C LEU A 11 -8.98 20.98 -15.59
N THR A 12 -8.69 19.68 -15.65
CA THR A 12 -9.72 18.64 -15.49
C THR A 12 -10.51 18.99 -14.24
N THR A 13 -11.74 19.47 -14.42
CA THR A 13 -12.59 19.86 -13.31
C THR A 13 -12.72 18.67 -12.36
N ILE A 14 -12.76 18.92 -11.05
CA ILE A 14 -13.04 17.88 -10.02
C ILE A 14 -14.20 16.95 -10.45
N GLU A 15 -15.18 17.51 -11.14
CA GLU A 15 -16.31 16.82 -11.76
C GLU A 15 -15.92 15.79 -12.83
N SER A 16 -14.94 16.08 -13.69
CA SER A 16 -14.50 15.13 -14.71
C SER A 16 -13.67 13.99 -14.11
N VAL A 17 -12.87 14.27 -13.08
CA VAL A 17 -12.13 13.24 -12.33
C VAL A 17 -13.11 12.28 -11.63
N LEU A 18 -14.12 12.82 -10.95
CA LEU A 18 -15.15 12.02 -10.27
C LEU A 18 -16.05 11.29 -11.26
N ALA A 19 -16.58 11.97 -12.29
CA ALA A 19 -17.53 11.37 -13.23
C ALA A 19 -16.90 10.28 -14.11
N ASN A 20 -15.66 10.48 -14.58
CA ASN A 20 -14.98 9.50 -15.43
C ASN A 20 -14.39 8.34 -14.63
N GLY A 21 -13.84 8.58 -13.43
CA GLY A 21 -13.22 7.51 -12.66
C GLY A 21 -14.21 6.56 -11.98
N LEU A 22 -15.39 7.05 -11.59
CA LEU A 22 -16.39 6.24 -10.90
C LEU A 22 -17.25 5.39 -11.85
N SER A 23 -17.41 5.81 -13.11
CA SER A 23 -18.24 5.10 -14.09
C SER A 23 -17.73 3.71 -14.48
N HIS A 24 -16.44 3.45 -14.21
CA HIS A 24 -15.78 2.19 -14.50
C HIS A 24 -15.69 1.25 -13.29
N LEU A 25 -16.20 1.66 -12.11
CA LEU A 25 -16.19 0.85 -10.90
C LEU A 25 -17.49 0.03 -10.74
N PRO A 26 -17.43 -1.17 -10.14
CA PRO A 26 -18.60 -1.88 -9.66
C PRO A 26 -19.48 -1.01 -8.75
N GLU A 27 -20.81 -1.19 -8.80
CA GLU A 27 -21.78 -0.31 -8.13
C GLU A 27 -21.55 -0.19 -6.62
N PHE A 28 -21.22 -1.29 -5.94
CA PHE A 28 -20.96 -1.30 -4.50
C PHE A 28 -19.66 -0.56 -4.12
N LEU A 29 -18.59 -0.73 -4.90
CA LEU A 29 -17.34 0.01 -4.74
C LEU A 29 -17.49 1.49 -5.02
N SER A 30 -18.37 1.85 -5.95
CA SER A 30 -18.59 3.24 -6.35
C SER A 30 -19.04 4.10 -5.16
N GLN A 31 -19.84 3.57 -4.22
CA GLN A 31 -20.36 4.34 -3.08
C GLN A 31 -19.27 4.62 -2.04
N THR A 32 -18.50 3.60 -1.65
CA THR A 32 -17.41 3.75 -0.68
C THR A 32 -16.28 4.62 -1.25
N ALA A 33 -15.90 4.38 -2.50
CA ALA A 33 -14.90 5.19 -3.18
C ALA A 33 -15.36 6.64 -3.34
N PHE A 34 -16.62 6.87 -3.74
CA PHE A 34 -17.18 8.21 -3.88
C PHE A 34 -17.14 9.00 -2.58
N GLY A 35 -17.54 8.40 -1.45
CA GLY A 35 -17.50 9.06 -0.15
C GLY A 35 -16.08 9.50 0.24
N ALA A 36 -15.12 8.58 0.15
CA ALA A 36 -13.74 8.85 0.50
C ALA A 36 -13.08 9.90 -0.41
N ILE A 37 -13.28 9.77 -1.72
CA ILE A 37 -12.69 10.68 -2.73
C ILE A 37 -13.36 12.05 -2.69
N SER A 38 -14.69 12.12 -2.51
CA SER A 38 -15.38 13.39 -2.38
C SER A 38 -14.90 14.17 -1.16
N ARG A 39 -14.72 13.51 0.00
CA ARG A 39 -14.16 14.14 1.20
C ARG A 39 -12.73 14.60 0.96
N LEU A 40 -11.90 13.78 0.32
CA LEU A 40 -10.51 14.13 -0.02
C LEU A 40 -10.43 15.39 -0.91
N VAL A 41 -11.27 15.48 -1.94
CA VAL A 41 -11.16 16.55 -2.94
C VAL A 41 -11.90 17.82 -2.53
N THR A 42 -13.03 17.70 -1.83
CA THR A 42 -13.95 18.82 -1.55
C THR A 42 -14.10 19.18 -0.07
N GLY A 43 -13.64 18.31 0.84
CA GLY A 43 -13.87 18.46 2.28
C GLY A 43 -15.33 18.25 2.72
N LEU A 44 -16.21 17.75 1.84
CA LEU A 44 -17.60 17.45 2.16
C LEU A 44 -17.77 16.05 2.77
N VAL A 45 -18.60 15.96 3.80
CA VAL A 45 -19.07 14.71 4.40
C VAL A 45 -20.51 14.43 3.92
N ASP A 46 -20.84 13.16 3.67
CA ASP A 46 -22.19 12.64 3.37
C ASP A 46 -22.91 13.20 2.14
N ILE A 47 -22.44 12.83 0.94
CA ILE A 47 -23.21 13.04 -0.29
C ILE A 47 -23.93 11.72 -0.65
N PRO A 48 -25.28 11.64 -0.54
CA PRO A 48 -26.01 10.44 -0.91
C PRO A 48 -25.89 10.17 -2.42
N ALA A 49 -25.80 8.89 -2.81
CA ALA A 49 -25.67 8.48 -4.22
C ALA A 49 -26.79 9.01 -5.15
N ILE A 50 -27.99 9.32 -4.61
CA ILE A 50 -29.13 9.89 -5.37
C ILE A 50 -28.97 11.41 -5.58
N ALA A 51 -28.16 12.09 -4.78
CA ALA A 51 -27.88 13.53 -4.91
C ALA A 51 -26.87 13.86 -6.04
N LEU A 52 -26.38 12.83 -6.76
CA LEU A 52 -25.43 12.91 -7.86
C LEU A 52 -25.86 13.88 -8.98
N ALA A 53 -27.17 13.98 -9.24
CA ALA A 53 -27.72 14.87 -10.26
C ALA A 53 -27.62 16.37 -9.89
N GLY A 54 -27.64 16.71 -8.61
CA GLY A 54 -27.51 18.09 -8.11
C GLY A 54 -26.12 18.45 -7.59
N TYR A 55 -25.18 17.51 -7.63
CA TYR A 55 -23.82 17.68 -7.10
C TYR A 55 -23.00 18.70 -7.91
N LYS A 56 -23.19 18.72 -9.23
CA LYS A 56 -22.59 19.68 -10.17
C LYS A 56 -22.96 21.12 -9.80
N GLU A 57 -24.25 21.35 -9.53
CA GLU A 57 -24.79 22.66 -9.16
C GLU A 57 -24.27 23.14 -7.79
N ARG A 58 -24.19 22.25 -6.79
CA ARG A 58 -23.63 22.57 -5.46
C ARG A 58 -22.11 22.80 -5.48
N LEU A 59 -21.38 22.11 -6.36
CA LEU A 59 -19.95 22.34 -6.59
C LEU A 59 -19.72 23.67 -7.30
N GLU A 60 -20.51 23.99 -8.32
CA GLU A 60 -20.46 25.30 -8.98
C GLU A 60 -20.82 26.42 -8.01
N ASP A 61 -21.87 26.28 -7.21
CA ASP A 61 -22.27 27.25 -6.18
C ASP A 61 -21.20 27.42 -5.11
N ARG A 62 -20.63 26.33 -4.58
CA ARG A 62 -19.55 26.42 -3.61
C ARG A 62 -18.23 26.87 -4.22
N ASN A 63 -17.91 26.52 -5.46
CA ASN A 63 -16.72 27.02 -6.13
C ASN A 63 -16.87 28.51 -6.42
N LYS A 64 -18.08 28.96 -6.75
CA LYS A 64 -18.42 30.36 -6.92
C LYS A 64 -18.36 31.09 -5.59
N GLU A 65 -18.91 30.53 -4.51
CA GLU A 65 -18.79 31.02 -3.13
C GLU A 65 -17.37 30.99 -2.61
N THR A 66 -16.59 29.94 -2.85
CA THR A 66 -15.19 29.82 -2.41
C THR A 66 -14.32 30.73 -3.26
N ARG A 67 -14.65 30.96 -4.54
CA ARG A 67 -14.00 31.98 -5.37
C ARG A 67 -14.37 33.37 -4.88
N THR A 68 -15.64 33.68 -4.62
CA THR A 68 -16.06 34.99 -4.08
C THR A 68 -15.62 35.18 -2.65
N LEU A 69 -15.43 34.13 -1.85
CA LEU A 69 -14.96 34.17 -0.47
C LEU A 69 -13.43 34.17 -0.43
N ARG A 70 -12.71 33.53 -1.36
CA ARG A 70 -11.28 33.77 -1.62
C ARG A 70 -11.03 35.15 -2.19
N GLN A 71 -11.86 35.63 -3.10
CA GLN A 71 -11.81 37.00 -3.60
C GLN A 71 -12.23 37.97 -2.52
N ALA A 72 -13.19 37.66 -1.65
CA ALA A 72 -13.57 38.53 -0.55
C ALA A 72 -12.58 38.45 0.61
N LEU A 73 -11.92 37.32 0.89
CA LEU A 73 -10.82 37.23 1.86
C LEU A 73 -9.55 37.86 1.30
N SER A 74 -9.25 37.66 0.01
CA SER A 74 -8.18 38.37 -0.68
C SER A 74 -8.49 39.86 -0.67
N ASN A 75 -9.68 40.29 -1.08
CA ASN A 75 -10.11 41.68 -1.11
C ASN A 75 -10.30 42.26 0.30
N ALA A 76 -10.65 41.49 1.33
CA ALA A 76 -10.77 41.95 2.71
C ALA A 76 -9.41 41.95 3.42
N ALA A 77 -8.50 41.03 3.09
CA ALA A 77 -7.10 41.12 3.44
C ALA A 77 -6.51 42.37 2.78
N ILE A 78 -6.75 42.59 1.48
CA ILE A 78 -6.39 43.79 0.70
C ILE A 78 -7.07 45.05 1.26
N ALA A 79 -8.31 44.98 1.76
CA ALA A 79 -8.99 46.13 2.36
C ALA A 79 -8.55 46.42 3.79
N LYS A 80 -7.97 45.45 4.49
CA LYS A 80 -7.22 45.66 5.75
C LYS A 80 -5.76 46.04 5.52
N ILE A 81 -5.24 45.89 4.29
CA ILE A 81 -3.96 46.39 3.82
C ILE A 81 -4.13 47.89 3.55
N VAL A 82 -4.10 48.67 4.62
CA VAL A 82 -3.54 50.01 4.56
C VAL A 82 -2.04 49.84 4.84
N GLU A 83 -1.23 50.33 3.91
CA GLU A 83 0.23 50.40 3.87
C GLU A 83 1.06 49.18 3.42
N ASP A 84 2.01 49.54 2.55
CA ASP A 84 3.07 48.86 1.81
C ASP A 84 3.94 47.86 2.64
N ASP A 85 3.31 46.90 3.32
CA ASP A 85 4.06 45.89 4.07
C ASP A 85 4.40 44.67 3.18
N ALA A 86 5.62 44.66 2.65
CA ALA A 86 6.18 43.55 1.89
C ALA A 86 6.17 42.20 2.66
N ILE A 87 6.01 42.20 3.99
CA ILE A 87 5.80 40.99 4.79
C ILE A 87 4.39 40.45 4.62
N VAL A 88 3.38 41.33 4.56
CA VAL A 88 1.98 40.93 4.37
C VAL A 88 1.79 40.33 2.98
N GLN A 89 2.34 40.95 1.92
CA GLN A 89 2.29 40.38 0.56
C GLN A 89 2.91 38.99 0.49
N ARG A 90 4.14 38.82 1.02
CA ARG A 90 4.81 37.49 1.08
C ARG A 90 4.02 36.47 1.90
N THR A 91 3.31 36.90 2.92
CA THR A 91 2.47 36.02 3.76
C THR A 91 1.25 35.53 2.97
N VAL A 92 0.56 36.44 2.27
CA VAL A 92 -0.60 36.11 1.42
C VAL A 92 -0.18 35.15 0.30
N ASP A 93 0.90 35.47 -0.41
CA ASP A 93 1.42 34.62 -1.49
C ASP A 93 1.78 33.22 -0.99
N ARG A 94 2.44 33.12 0.17
CA ARG A 94 2.76 31.82 0.79
C ARG A 94 1.50 31.02 1.08
N LEU A 95 0.48 31.62 1.69
CA LEU A 95 -0.76 30.94 2.05
C LEU A 95 -1.54 30.46 0.82
N ILE A 96 -1.68 31.31 -0.21
CA ILE A 96 -2.35 30.93 -1.45
C ILE A 96 -1.61 29.78 -2.12
N ASN A 97 -0.29 29.88 -2.25
CA ASN A 97 0.52 28.83 -2.86
C ASN A 97 0.46 27.51 -2.07
N GLU A 98 0.46 27.57 -0.74
CA GLU A 98 0.33 26.40 0.12
C GLU A 98 -1.01 25.69 -0.12
N GLU A 99 -2.12 26.43 -0.11
CA GLU A 99 -3.46 25.87 -0.32
C GLU A 99 -3.69 25.34 -1.74
N VAL A 100 -3.14 26.01 -2.76
CA VAL A 100 -3.18 25.51 -4.14
C VAL A 100 -2.40 24.20 -4.27
N ASN A 101 -1.22 24.10 -3.64
CA ASN A 101 -0.42 22.88 -3.68
C ASN A 101 -1.09 21.72 -2.93
N LYS A 102 -1.71 21.99 -1.78
CA LYS A 102 -2.54 21.01 -1.05
C LYS A 102 -3.65 20.46 -1.91
N GLN A 103 -4.40 21.35 -2.57
CA GLN A 103 -5.50 20.95 -3.44
C GLN A 103 -5.02 20.10 -4.62
N ARG A 104 -3.94 20.49 -5.30
CA ARG A 104 -3.34 19.70 -6.39
C ARG A 104 -2.92 18.31 -5.93
N SER A 105 -2.36 18.20 -4.73
CA SER A 105 -1.97 16.89 -4.17
C SER A 105 -3.20 16.01 -3.92
N ARG A 106 -4.24 16.55 -3.29
CA ARG A 106 -5.51 15.82 -3.04
C ARG A 106 -6.13 15.32 -4.34
N GLU A 107 -6.18 16.15 -5.38
CA GLU A 107 -6.73 15.79 -6.70
C GLU A 107 -5.89 14.74 -7.41
N ALA A 108 -4.55 14.85 -7.36
CA ALA A 108 -3.67 13.84 -7.95
C ALA A 108 -3.78 12.48 -7.23
N VAL A 109 -3.87 12.48 -5.90
CA VAL A 109 -4.09 11.28 -5.10
C VAL A 109 -5.45 10.66 -5.40
N ALA A 110 -6.50 11.47 -5.49
CA ALA A 110 -7.84 11.02 -5.90
C ALA A 110 -7.82 10.34 -7.27
N SER A 111 -7.22 10.98 -8.27
CA SER A 111 -7.10 10.45 -9.62
C SER A 111 -6.36 9.12 -9.65
N GLY A 112 -5.18 9.04 -9.03
CA GLY A 112 -4.41 7.80 -8.97
C GLY A 112 -5.12 6.68 -8.21
N THR A 113 -5.88 7.02 -7.16
CA THR A 113 -6.70 6.05 -6.41
C THR A 113 -7.76 5.42 -7.31
N LEU A 114 -8.47 6.24 -8.10
CA LEU A 114 -9.48 5.77 -9.04
C LEU A 114 -8.90 4.84 -10.11
N THR A 115 -7.73 5.19 -10.65
CA THR A 115 -7.01 4.32 -11.60
C THR A 115 -6.72 2.95 -10.98
N ILE A 116 -6.17 2.92 -9.76
CA ILE A 116 -5.83 1.66 -9.08
C ILE A 116 -7.09 0.82 -8.78
N LEU A 117 -8.18 1.46 -8.34
CA LEU A 117 -9.44 0.76 -8.05
C LEU A 117 -10.08 0.19 -9.31
N ALA A 118 -9.97 0.87 -10.45
CA ALA A 118 -10.48 0.38 -11.73
C ALA A 118 -9.70 -0.86 -12.22
N GLU A 119 -8.39 -0.92 -11.95
CA GLU A 119 -7.54 -2.07 -12.29
C GLU A 119 -7.74 -3.27 -11.34
N ARG A 120 -8.01 -3.00 -10.06
CA ARG A 120 -8.13 -4.02 -8.99
C ARG A 120 -9.60 -4.32 -8.68
N SER A 121 -10.24 -5.08 -9.55
CA SER A 121 -11.67 -5.43 -9.42
C SER A 121 -11.98 -6.59 -8.46
N GLN A 122 -11.01 -7.08 -7.68
CA GLN A 122 -11.16 -8.32 -6.91
C GLN A 122 -10.93 -8.09 -5.41
N GLN A 123 -11.96 -8.48 -4.64
CA GLN A 123 -12.10 -8.44 -3.17
C GLN A 123 -12.21 -7.04 -2.57
N THR A 124 -13.45 -6.61 -2.41
CA THR A 124 -13.78 -5.29 -1.89
C THR A 124 -14.91 -5.42 -0.87
N SER A 125 -14.74 -4.74 0.26
CA SER A 125 -15.68 -4.75 1.38
C SER A 125 -16.76 -3.69 1.18
N ASP A 126 -18.00 -3.99 1.57
CA ASP A 126 -19.09 -3.00 1.64
C ASP A 126 -18.97 -2.07 2.86
N GLN A 127 -17.94 -2.25 3.68
CA GLN A 127 -17.68 -1.39 4.84
C GLN A 127 -17.16 -0.02 4.39
N LYS A 128 -17.62 1.02 5.10
CA LYS A 128 -17.10 2.38 4.91
C LYS A 128 -15.72 2.53 5.55
N VAL A 129 -14.90 3.39 4.97
CA VAL A 129 -13.63 3.84 5.55
C VAL A 129 -13.92 4.63 6.84
N ASP A 130 -13.10 4.40 7.87
CA ASP A 130 -13.17 5.15 9.13
C ASP A 130 -12.94 6.64 8.92
N GLU A 131 -13.81 7.48 9.46
CA GLU A 131 -13.77 8.92 9.21
C GLU A 131 -12.56 9.60 9.84
N ASP A 132 -12.20 9.21 11.07
CA ASP A 132 -11.05 9.79 11.76
C ASP A 132 -9.73 9.37 11.09
N TRP A 133 -9.69 8.16 10.53
CA TRP A 133 -8.59 7.69 9.69
C TRP A 133 -8.49 8.54 8.43
N LEU A 134 -9.61 8.78 7.76
CA LEU A 134 -9.65 9.53 6.50
C LEU A 134 -9.19 10.98 6.71
N ASP A 135 -9.58 11.62 7.81
CA ASP A 135 -9.08 12.95 8.15
C ASP A 135 -7.56 12.95 8.40
N SER A 136 -7.04 11.95 9.12
CA SER A 136 -5.60 11.78 9.30
C SER A 136 -4.88 11.55 7.97
N PHE A 137 -5.48 10.78 7.06
CA PHE A 137 -4.96 10.54 5.72
C PHE A 137 -4.90 11.82 4.90
N ILE A 138 -5.99 12.58 4.82
CA ILE A 138 -6.09 13.83 4.03
C ILE A 138 -5.00 14.82 4.45
N ASN A 139 -4.85 15.04 5.77
CA ASN A 139 -3.84 15.94 6.33
C ASN A 139 -2.38 15.55 5.97
N LYS A 140 -2.15 14.28 5.61
CA LYS A 140 -0.83 13.79 5.20
C LYS A 140 -0.67 13.84 3.68
N ALA A 141 -1.64 13.30 2.96
CA ALA A 141 -1.64 13.24 1.50
C ALA A 141 -1.60 14.63 0.85
N GLU A 142 -2.27 15.64 1.43
CA GLU A 142 -2.27 17.00 0.89
C GLU A 142 -0.87 17.66 0.90
N THR A 143 0.02 17.19 1.78
CA THR A 143 1.38 17.75 1.88
C THR A 143 2.37 17.12 0.88
N ALA A 144 1.94 16.11 0.11
CA ALA A 144 2.78 15.43 -0.87
C ALA A 144 3.10 16.30 -2.09
N ARG A 145 4.40 16.45 -2.37
CA ARG A 145 4.88 17.32 -3.46
C ARG A 145 5.38 16.57 -4.68
N SER A 146 5.92 15.37 -4.51
CA SER A 146 6.40 14.55 -5.61
C SER A 146 5.32 13.60 -6.10
N ASP A 147 5.41 13.20 -7.36
CA ASP A 147 4.45 12.29 -7.97
C ASP A 147 4.58 10.87 -7.42
N GLU A 148 5.80 10.47 -7.02
CA GLU A 148 6.04 9.18 -6.36
C GLU A 148 5.34 9.10 -5.00
N MET A 149 5.41 10.17 -4.20
CA MET A 149 4.74 10.23 -2.91
C MET A 149 3.21 10.26 -3.08
N ARG A 150 2.70 11.00 -4.07
CA ARG A 150 1.26 10.97 -4.40
C ARG A 150 0.83 9.58 -4.83
N ALA A 151 1.61 8.87 -5.63
CA ALA A 151 1.33 7.49 -6.03
C ALA A 151 1.33 6.51 -4.84
N LEU A 152 2.22 6.71 -3.85
CA LEU A 152 2.17 5.97 -2.58
C LEU A 152 0.87 6.24 -1.83
N TRP A 153 0.48 7.51 -1.66
CA TRP A 153 -0.78 7.86 -1.02
C TRP A 153 -2.01 7.34 -1.77
N SER A 154 -1.98 7.32 -3.10
CA SER A 154 -3.04 6.71 -3.92
C SER A 154 -3.19 5.21 -3.64
N ARG A 155 -2.07 4.48 -3.51
CA ARG A 155 -2.07 3.04 -3.18
C ARG A 155 -2.58 2.79 -1.76
N VAL A 156 -2.23 3.65 -0.80
CA VAL A 156 -2.74 3.58 0.58
C VAL A 156 -4.26 3.77 0.60
N LEU A 157 -4.77 4.82 -0.06
CA LEU A 157 -6.21 5.08 -0.08
C LEU A 157 -6.99 3.99 -0.83
N ALA A 158 -6.47 3.51 -1.95
CA ALA A 158 -7.09 2.41 -2.69
C ALA A 158 -7.16 1.13 -1.85
N GLY A 159 -6.10 0.82 -1.08
CA GLY A 159 -6.09 -0.31 -0.15
C GLY A 159 -7.12 -0.16 0.96
N GLU A 160 -7.21 1.03 1.57
CA GLU A 160 -8.18 1.29 2.64
C GLU A 160 -9.63 1.28 2.14
N ILE A 161 -9.90 1.79 0.93
CA ILE A 161 -11.23 1.71 0.30
C ILE A 161 -11.59 0.25 -0.01
N ALA A 162 -10.64 -0.53 -0.53
CA ALA A 162 -10.89 -1.93 -0.87
C ALA A 162 -11.07 -2.80 0.39
N THR A 163 -10.26 -2.56 1.42
CA THR A 163 -10.26 -3.30 2.67
C THR A 163 -10.05 -2.32 3.83
N PRO A 164 -11.13 -1.78 4.41
CA PRO A 164 -11.05 -0.90 5.57
C PRO A 164 -10.30 -1.57 6.72
N GLY A 165 -9.42 -0.81 7.39
CA GLY A 165 -8.50 -1.30 8.41
C GLY A 165 -7.21 -1.93 7.86
N SER A 166 -6.94 -1.84 6.55
CA SER A 166 -5.70 -2.34 5.95
C SER A 166 -4.49 -1.45 6.26
N PHE A 167 -4.70 -0.16 6.55
CA PHE A 167 -3.68 0.75 7.02
C PHE A 167 -4.07 1.38 8.35
N SER A 168 -3.18 1.34 9.33
CA SER A 168 -3.35 2.05 10.60
C SER A 168 -2.92 3.52 10.48
N LYS A 169 -3.46 4.38 11.36
CA LYS A 169 -3.01 5.78 11.48
C LYS A 169 -1.49 5.86 11.74
N ARG A 170 -0.93 4.88 12.45
CA ARG A 170 0.52 4.79 12.72
C ARG A 170 1.32 4.56 11.43
N SER A 171 0.82 3.76 10.50
CA SER A 171 1.47 3.57 9.21
C SER A 171 1.44 4.83 8.35
N LEU A 172 0.39 5.63 8.45
CA LEU A 172 0.35 6.94 7.78
C LEU A 172 1.44 7.89 8.34
N GLU A 173 1.66 7.90 9.66
CA GLU A 173 2.73 8.70 10.26
C GLU A 173 4.10 8.24 9.77
N VAL A 174 4.37 6.93 9.83
CA VAL A 174 5.67 6.39 9.41
C VAL A 174 5.91 6.66 7.93
N LEU A 175 4.93 6.43 7.05
CA LEU A 175 5.06 6.72 5.63
C LEU A 175 5.38 8.20 5.36
N LYS A 176 4.80 9.13 6.14
CA LYS A 176 5.05 10.57 6.00
C LYS A 176 6.47 10.97 6.45
N THR A 177 7.04 10.24 7.41
CA THR A 177 8.37 10.57 7.97
C THR A 177 9.52 9.83 7.31
N LEU A 178 9.25 8.72 6.62
CA LEU A 178 10.28 7.93 5.94
C LEU A 178 11.02 8.79 4.90
N ASP A 179 12.34 8.83 5.02
CA ASP A 179 13.17 9.41 3.97
C ASP A 179 13.37 8.43 2.80
N ARG A 180 13.96 8.93 1.71
CA ARG A 180 14.19 8.13 0.52
C ARG A 180 15.11 6.92 0.79
N GLN A 181 16.16 7.09 1.59
CA GLN A 181 17.13 6.03 1.85
C GLN A 181 16.51 4.94 2.74
N GLU A 182 15.70 5.33 3.73
CA GLU A 182 14.95 4.40 4.59
C GLU A 182 13.92 3.61 3.78
N ALA A 183 13.20 4.27 2.86
CA ALA A 183 12.25 3.61 1.95
C ALA A 183 12.94 2.61 0.99
N GLU A 184 14.13 2.96 0.48
CA GLU A 184 14.94 2.06 -0.36
C GLU A 184 15.41 0.83 0.43
N LYS A 185 15.90 1.03 1.67
CA LYS A 185 16.27 -0.06 2.58
C LYS A 185 15.07 -0.95 2.89
N PHE A 186 13.92 -0.36 3.19
CA PHE A 186 12.70 -1.11 3.47
C PHE A 186 12.26 -1.93 2.26
N SER A 187 12.27 -1.34 1.06
CA SER A 187 11.90 -2.04 -0.18
C SER A 187 12.82 -3.24 -0.46
N LYS A 188 14.13 -3.08 -0.23
CA LYS A 188 15.12 -4.16 -0.36
C LYS A 188 14.87 -5.27 0.65
N ILE A 189 14.68 -4.94 1.93
CA ILE A 189 14.54 -5.93 3.00
C ILE A 189 13.20 -6.67 2.92
N VAL A 190 12.12 -6.01 2.53
CA VAL A 190 10.80 -6.65 2.45
C VAL A 190 10.69 -7.66 1.30
N GLN A 191 11.51 -7.53 0.24
CA GLN A 191 11.63 -8.56 -0.80
C GLN A 191 12.18 -9.89 -0.27
N LEU A 192 12.81 -9.87 0.91
CA LEU A 192 13.28 -11.07 1.60
C LEU A 192 12.20 -11.70 2.50
N SER A 193 10.97 -11.17 2.50
CA SER A 193 9.89 -11.64 3.36
C SER A 193 9.04 -12.73 2.72
N PHE A 194 8.50 -13.61 3.56
CA PHE A 194 7.44 -14.53 3.23
C PHE A 194 6.29 -14.34 4.22
N GLY A 195 5.22 -13.69 3.76
CA GLY A 195 4.13 -13.28 4.64
C GLY A 195 4.60 -12.19 5.60
N ASN A 196 4.59 -12.47 6.90
CA ASN A 196 5.03 -11.51 7.92
C ASN A 196 6.42 -11.77 8.50
N ILE A 197 7.17 -12.72 7.94
CA ILE A 197 8.47 -13.13 8.44
C ILE A 197 9.55 -12.92 7.39
N ILE A 198 10.78 -12.69 7.84
CA ILE A 198 11.99 -12.66 7.04
C ILE A 198 12.95 -13.69 7.65
N PRO A 199 13.35 -14.75 6.93
CA PRO A 199 14.28 -15.74 7.48
C PRO A 199 15.57 -15.08 7.94
N THR A 200 16.07 -15.42 9.13
CA THR A 200 17.26 -14.78 9.69
C THR A 200 18.50 -14.98 8.80
N GLU A 201 18.57 -16.10 8.07
CA GLU A 201 19.61 -16.38 7.09
C GLU A 201 19.63 -15.38 5.92
N SER A 202 18.47 -14.86 5.50
CA SER A 202 18.36 -13.87 4.42
C SER A 202 18.86 -12.48 4.84
N ILE A 203 18.76 -12.17 6.14
CA ILE A 203 19.35 -10.94 6.72
C ILE A 203 20.85 -11.11 6.96
N GLY A 204 21.26 -12.29 7.41
CA GLY A 204 22.63 -12.55 7.85
C GLY A 204 22.95 -11.95 9.22
N LYS A 205 24.18 -12.16 9.68
CA LYS A 205 24.67 -11.64 10.98
C LYS A 205 25.49 -10.36 10.86
N SER A 206 25.81 -9.96 9.63
CA SER A 206 26.67 -8.82 9.27
C SER A 206 26.45 -8.43 7.82
N GLY A 207 26.92 -7.25 7.41
CA GLY A 207 26.80 -6.74 6.04
C GLY A 207 25.61 -5.79 5.87
N ASP A 208 25.32 -5.45 4.62
CA ASP A 208 24.37 -4.39 4.30
C ASP A 208 22.95 -4.76 4.73
N ASN A 209 22.49 -5.99 4.47
CA ASN A 209 21.14 -6.41 4.87
C ASN A 209 20.93 -6.36 6.39
N PHE A 210 21.94 -6.74 7.16
CA PHE A 210 21.90 -6.67 8.62
C PHE A 210 21.86 -5.21 9.11
N SER A 211 22.68 -4.36 8.52
CA SER A 211 22.73 -2.91 8.85
C SER A 211 21.40 -2.23 8.50
N ASP A 212 20.86 -2.52 7.32
CA ASP A 212 19.57 -2.03 6.85
C ASP A 212 18.43 -2.50 7.77
N ALA A 213 18.40 -3.81 8.11
CA ALA A 213 17.39 -4.36 9.00
C ALA A 213 17.43 -3.72 10.40
N ARG A 214 18.62 -3.39 10.93
CA ARG A 214 18.75 -2.67 12.21
C ARG A 214 18.11 -1.30 12.18
N VAL A 215 18.36 -0.52 11.12
CA VAL A 215 17.72 0.79 10.95
C VAL A 215 16.20 0.64 10.90
N LEU A 216 15.70 -0.36 10.17
CA LEU A 216 14.26 -0.61 10.05
C LEU A 216 13.62 -1.12 11.35
N GLU A 217 14.37 -1.80 12.22
CA GLU A 217 13.94 -2.15 13.58
C GLU A 217 13.81 -0.91 14.46
N ASP A 218 14.77 0.02 14.39
CA ASP A 218 14.72 1.29 15.12
C ASP A 218 13.55 2.18 14.66
N LEU A 219 13.17 2.10 13.37
CA LEU A 219 11.97 2.73 12.80
C LEU A 219 10.67 2.01 13.19
N GLY A 220 10.75 0.86 13.87
CA GLY A 220 9.59 0.07 14.27
C GLY A 220 8.90 -0.65 13.11
N LEU A 221 9.58 -0.87 11.99
CA LEU A 221 9.10 -1.65 10.84
C LEU A 221 9.40 -3.14 10.99
N LEU A 222 10.50 -3.47 11.68
CA LEU A 222 10.92 -4.83 11.99
C LEU A 222 10.96 -5.10 13.49
N SER A 223 11.03 -6.38 13.86
CA SER A 223 11.24 -6.84 15.22
C SER A 223 12.05 -8.13 15.25
N GLY A 224 13.03 -8.19 16.14
CA GLY A 224 13.84 -9.36 16.43
C GLY A 224 15.08 -9.50 15.58
N VAL A 225 15.66 -8.41 15.07
CA VAL A 225 16.88 -8.46 14.21
C VAL A 225 18.07 -9.02 14.97
N LEU A 226 18.25 -8.64 16.24
CA LEU A 226 19.25 -9.24 17.14
C LEU A 226 18.74 -10.45 17.92
N GLY A 227 17.45 -10.75 17.82
CA GLY A 227 16.79 -11.74 18.64
C GLY A 227 16.98 -13.18 18.13
N THR A 228 16.56 -14.13 18.95
CA THR A 228 16.44 -15.55 18.57
C THR A 228 14.99 -15.92 18.25
N LEU A 229 14.20 -14.97 17.73
CA LEU A 229 12.79 -15.22 17.46
C LEU A 229 12.64 -16.30 16.40
N ALA A 230 11.63 -17.15 16.59
CA ALA A 230 11.29 -18.20 15.65
C ALA A 230 9.77 -18.24 15.45
N LYS A 231 9.35 -18.47 14.20
CA LYS A 231 7.97 -18.70 13.84
C LYS A 231 7.72 -20.22 13.85
N PRO A 232 6.94 -20.76 14.81
CA PRO A 232 6.50 -22.15 14.71
C PRO A 232 5.58 -22.29 13.49
N LEU A 233 5.76 -23.38 12.75
CA LEU A 233 4.87 -23.71 11.64
C LEU A 233 3.54 -24.21 12.21
N MET A 234 2.42 -23.68 11.72
CA MET A 234 1.08 -24.01 12.26
C MET A 234 0.76 -25.49 12.05
N HIS A 235 0.98 -26.32 13.07
CA HIS A 235 0.71 -27.75 13.05
C HIS A 235 -0.76 -28.02 13.37
N THR A 236 -1.47 -28.76 12.51
CA THR A 236 -2.83 -29.22 12.84
C THR A 236 -2.74 -30.55 13.60
N PRO A 237 -3.29 -30.66 14.82
CA PRO A 237 -3.28 -31.92 15.58
C PRO A 237 -3.81 -33.09 14.75
N GLY A 238 -3.02 -34.16 14.65
CA GLY A 238 -3.36 -35.36 13.87
C GLY A 238 -3.00 -35.31 12.38
N LYS A 239 -2.44 -34.21 11.86
CA LYS A 239 -1.89 -34.12 10.51
C LYS A 239 -0.38 -33.95 10.56
N LEU A 240 0.34 -34.58 9.63
CA LEU A 240 1.80 -34.46 9.49
C LEU A 240 2.27 -33.11 8.91
N PHE A 241 1.40 -32.08 8.90
CA PHE A 241 1.57 -30.88 8.08
C PHE A 241 1.48 -29.61 8.92
N GLY A 242 2.47 -28.74 8.73
CA GLY A 242 2.41 -27.33 9.11
C GLY A 242 2.64 -26.42 7.91
N GLY A 243 2.53 -25.10 8.07
CA GLY A 243 2.81 -24.21 6.95
C GLY A 243 2.86 -22.73 7.29
N LEU A 244 3.22 -21.96 6.27
CA LEU A 244 3.26 -20.50 6.26
C LEU A 244 2.42 -19.98 5.10
N ALA A 245 1.70 -18.89 5.33
CA ALA A 245 1.00 -18.16 4.28
C ALA A 245 1.80 -16.93 3.91
N GLY A 246 2.23 -16.86 2.65
CA GLY A 246 2.78 -15.67 2.02
C GLY A 246 1.70 -14.75 1.47
N ARG A 247 2.07 -13.82 0.58
CA ARG A 247 1.13 -12.98 -0.17
C ARG A 247 0.49 -13.78 -1.29
N ARG A 248 1.28 -14.44 -2.13
CA ARG A 248 0.84 -15.21 -3.30
C ARG A 248 1.05 -16.71 -3.18
N PHE A 249 1.88 -17.15 -2.25
CA PHE A 249 2.17 -18.57 -2.08
C PHE A 249 1.83 -19.07 -0.67
N HIS A 250 1.63 -20.37 -0.54
CA HIS A 250 1.66 -21.09 0.73
C HIS A 250 2.83 -22.04 0.72
N LEU A 251 3.58 -22.07 1.82
CA LEU A 251 4.59 -23.09 2.05
C LEU A 251 3.98 -24.12 3.00
N GLN A 252 3.74 -25.32 2.50
CA GLN A 252 3.31 -26.47 3.30
C GLN A 252 4.52 -27.34 3.61
N VAL A 253 4.70 -27.71 4.86
CA VAL A 253 5.84 -28.48 5.35
C VAL A 253 5.31 -29.74 6.01
N HIS A 254 5.86 -30.88 5.60
CA HIS A 254 5.55 -32.18 6.16
C HIS A 254 6.63 -32.53 7.17
N SER A 255 6.25 -32.76 8.43
CA SER A 255 7.17 -33.20 9.48
C SER A 255 6.43 -34.03 10.52
N THR A 256 7.16 -34.94 11.15
CA THR A 256 6.69 -35.75 12.29
C THR A 256 6.92 -35.05 13.63
N ALA A 257 7.65 -33.93 13.64
CA ALA A 257 7.96 -33.13 14.81
C ALA A 257 7.56 -31.67 14.62
N GLU A 258 7.55 -30.91 15.71
CA GLU A 258 7.33 -29.47 15.64
C GLU A 258 8.54 -28.79 14.98
N VAL A 259 8.27 -27.98 13.95
CA VAL A 259 9.29 -27.29 13.16
C VAL A 259 9.07 -25.79 13.28
N SER A 260 10.17 -25.04 13.38
CA SER A 260 10.13 -23.58 13.44
C SER A 260 11.16 -22.96 12.51
N VAL A 261 10.85 -21.76 12.03
CA VAL A 261 11.73 -20.97 11.17
C VAL A 261 12.26 -19.81 11.98
N LYS A 262 13.59 -19.70 12.13
CA LYS A 262 14.22 -18.52 12.75
C LYS A 262 14.00 -17.31 11.85
N ALA A 263 13.42 -16.25 12.39
CA ALA A 263 12.99 -15.13 11.58
C ALA A 263 12.97 -13.80 12.32
N VAL A 264 13.19 -12.74 11.55
CA VAL A 264 12.80 -11.37 11.86
C VAL A 264 11.34 -11.19 11.45
N PHE A 265 10.59 -10.40 12.22
CA PHE A 265 9.16 -10.20 12.00
C PHE A 265 8.89 -8.81 11.48
N LEU A 266 8.02 -8.69 10.46
CA LEU A 266 7.39 -7.42 10.13
C LEU A 266 6.44 -7.03 11.27
N THR A 267 6.61 -5.83 11.82
CA THR A 267 5.65 -5.26 12.76
C THR A 267 4.30 -5.04 12.05
N GLN A 268 3.26 -4.62 12.78
CA GLN A 268 2.02 -4.26 12.12
C GLN A 268 2.26 -3.19 11.03
N VAL A 269 2.96 -2.12 11.36
CA VAL A 269 3.28 -1.05 10.41
C VAL A 269 4.13 -1.57 9.26
N GLY A 270 5.13 -2.42 9.54
CA GLY A 270 5.94 -3.05 8.51
C GLY A 270 5.10 -3.87 7.53
N ARG A 271 4.11 -4.64 8.00
CA ARG A 271 3.22 -5.41 7.11
C ARG A 271 2.32 -4.52 6.26
N GLU A 272 1.77 -3.47 6.85
CA GLU A 272 0.87 -2.55 6.15
C GLU A 272 1.64 -1.82 5.03
N LEU A 273 2.85 -1.31 5.33
CA LEU A 273 3.69 -0.65 4.31
C LEU A 273 4.29 -1.62 3.29
N ALA A 274 4.53 -2.89 3.66
CA ALA A 274 4.98 -3.91 2.71
C ALA A 274 4.02 -4.09 1.53
N TYR A 275 2.72 -3.80 1.73
CA TYR A 275 1.72 -3.85 0.66
C TYR A 275 2.01 -2.85 -0.48
N LEU A 276 2.72 -1.76 -0.18
CA LEU A 276 3.10 -0.73 -1.15
C LEU A 276 4.31 -1.13 -2.00
N VAL A 277 5.04 -2.18 -1.60
CA VAL A 277 6.19 -2.68 -2.35
C VAL A 277 5.70 -3.68 -3.39
N GLU A 278 6.02 -3.38 -4.64
CA GLU A 278 5.60 -4.17 -5.79
C GLU A 278 6.48 -5.42 -5.93
N ASP A 279 5.82 -6.55 -6.21
CA ASP A 279 6.46 -7.81 -6.62
C ASP A 279 5.47 -8.47 -7.58
N PRO A 280 5.34 -7.91 -8.81
CA PRO A 280 4.24 -8.20 -9.73
C PRO A 280 4.23 -9.64 -10.22
N ASP A 281 5.36 -10.33 -10.17
CA ASP A 281 5.49 -11.74 -10.58
C ASP A 281 5.58 -12.70 -9.39
N GLY A 282 5.81 -12.20 -8.18
CA GLY A 282 5.95 -13.02 -6.97
C GLY A 282 7.29 -13.77 -6.89
N MET A 283 8.27 -13.39 -7.72
CA MET A 283 9.53 -14.13 -7.84
C MET A 283 10.39 -14.01 -6.56
N HIS A 284 10.36 -12.84 -5.91
CA HIS A 284 11.06 -12.64 -4.64
C HIS A 284 10.44 -13.51 -3.55
N GLU A 285 9.11 -13.45 -3.40
CA GLU A 285 8.39 -14.28 -2.44
C GLU A 285 8.63 -15.79 -2.66
N LEU A 286 8.64 -16.23 -3.92
CA LEU A 286 8.95 -17.61 -4.29
C LEU A 286 10.38 -18.02 -3.92
N ALA A 287 11.37 -17.15 -4.16
CA ALA A 287 12.76 -17.41 -3.80
C ALA A 287 12.92 -17.56 -2.28
N VAL A 288 12.24 -16.71 -1.49
CA VAL A 288 12.24 -16.80 -0.02
C VAL A 288 11.57 -18.10 0.43
N ALA A 289 10.44 -18.50 -0.17
CA ALA A 289 9.77 -19.76 0.14
C ALA A 289 10.69 -20.98 -0.07
N ARG A 290 11.50 -20.96 -1.13
CA ARG A 290 12.53 -21.99 -1.39
C ARG A 290 13.62 -21.97 -0.33
N SER A 291 14.16 -20.79 0.02
CA SER A 291 15.15 -20.63 1.09
C SER A 291 14.65 -21.23 2.41
N ILE A 292 13.41 -20.90 2.79
CA ILE A 292 12.78 -21.47 3.98
C ILE A 292 12.74 -23.00 3.86
N GLY A 293 12.27 -23.55 2.74
CA GLY A 293 12.27 -25.00 2.52
C GLY A 293 13.65 -25.65 2.70
N TYR A 294 14.72 -25.04 2.17
CA TYR A 294 16.09 -25.50 2.39
C TYR A 294 16.55 -25.38 3.85
N SER A 295 16.16 -24.32 4.57
CA SER A 295 16.52 -24.17 5.99
C SER A 295 15.93 -25.28 6.89
N LEU A 296 14.88 -25.96 6.40
CA LEU A 296 14.20 -27.05 7.08
C LEU A 296 14.78 -28.43 6.76
N VAL A 297 15.91 -28.49 6.03
CA VAL A 297 16.59 -29.75 5.75
C VAL A 297 16.93 -30.49 7.04
N GLY A 298 16.61 -31.79 7.11
CA GLY A 298 16.81 -32.63 8.30
C GLY A 298 15.77 -32.44 9.42
N GLN A 299 14.88 -31.45 9.32
CA GLN A 299 13.78 -31.21 10.28
C GLN A 299 12.39 -31.52 9.69
N ALA A 300 12.28 -31.59 8.36
CA ALA A 300 11.06 -31.90 7.62
C ALA A 300 11.29 -33.08 6.66
N THR A 301 10.24 -33.87 6.43
CA THR A 301 10.25 -34.97 5.45
C THR A 301 10.03 -34.47 4.02
N SER A 302 9.25 -33.40 3.84
CA SER A 302 9.09 -32.72 2.55
C SER A 302 8.53 -31.31 2.73
N ALA A 303 8.68 -30.44 1.73
CA ALA A 303 8.01 -29.14 1.67
C ALA A 303 7.41 -28.90 0.28
N MET A 304 6.27 -28.23 0.20
CA MET A 304 5.55 -27.91 -1.02
C MET A 304 5.24 -26.42 -1.06
N ILE A 305 5.50 -25.80 -2.22
CA ILE A 305 5.10 -24.42 -2.49
C ILE A 305 3.86 -24.46 -3.35
N LEU A 306 2.77 -23.91 -2.82
CA LEU A 306 1.47 -23.87 -3.47
C LEU A 306 1.15 -22.43 -3.85
N ARG A 307 0.74 -22.18 -5.10
CA ARG A 307 0.24 -20.86 -5.50
C ARG A 307 -1.16 -20.65 -4.89
N LYS A 308 -1.42 -19.47 -4.32
CA LYS A 308 -2.77 -19.09 -3.89
C LYS A 308 -3.68 -18.99 -5.10
N ASN A 309 -4.86 -19.59 -4.97
CA ASN A 309 -5.93 -19.46 -5.94
C ASN A 309 -7.23 -19.26 -5.16
N GLU A 310 -7.99 -18.23 -5.50
CA GLU A 310 -9.19 -17.80 -4.76
C GLU A 310 -10.35 -18.79 -4.91
N HIS A 311 -10.30 -19.69 -5.90
CA HIS A 311 -11.39 -20.60 -6.26
C HIS A 311 -11.12 -22.08 -6.01
N ARG A 312 -9.96 -22.46 -5.44
CA ARG A 312 -9.57 -23.88 -5.32
C ARG A 312 -8.98 -24.20 -3.95
N GLN A 313 -9.28 -25.41 -3.45
CA GLN A 313 -8.72 -25.90 -2.19
C GLN A 313 -7.20 -26.14 -2.35
N LEU A 314 -6.45 -25.87 -1.27
CA LEU A 314 -4.98 -26.04 -1.17
C LEU A 314 -4.47 -27.45 -1.50
N SER A 315 -5.35 -28.43 -1.65
CA SER A 315 -5.05 -29.83 -1.99
C SER A 315 -5.04 -30.13 -3.50
N ASP A 316 -5.29 -29.15 -4.37
CA ASP A 316 -5.27 -29.34 -5.83
C ASP A 316 -3.83 -29.45 -6.38
N PRO A 317 -3.46 -30.57 -7.04
CA PRO A 317 -2.14 -30.74 -7.66
C PRO A 317 -1.78 -29.65 -8.69
N GLU A 318 -2.76 -28.99 -9.32
CA GLU A 318 -2.52 -27.90 -10.27
C GLU A 318 -2.03 -26.60 -9.61
N LEU A 319 -2.15 -26.49 -8.28
CA LEU A 319 -1.61 -25.36 -7.50
C LEU A 319 -0.15 -25.57 -7.09
N LEU A 320 0.39 -26.77 -7.31
CA LEU A 320 1.74 -27.15 -6.93
C LEU A 320 2.76 -26.43 -7.83
N PHE A 321 3.49 -25.50 -7.24
CA PHE A 321 4.53 -24.74 -7.93
C PHE A 321 5.89 -25.45 -7.84
N GLY A 322 6.13 -26.12 -6.72
CA GLY A 322 7.30 -26.96 -6.55
C GLY A 322 7.21 -27.85 -5.32
N THR A 323 7.93 -28.96 -5.38
CA THR A 323 8.15 -29.87 -4.26
C THR A 323 9.62 -29.86 -3.89
N MET A 324 9.88 -30.01 -2.60
CA MET A 324 11.20 -30.22 -2.03
C MET A 324 11.09 -31.51 -1.22
N GLU A 325 11.72 -32.58 -1.71
CA GLU A 325 11.73 -33.90 -1.04
C GLU A 325 13.07 -34.14 -0.36
N TYR A 326 13.05 -34.50 0.93
CA TYR A 326 14.27 -34.87 1.64
C TYR A 326 14.77 -36.23 1.16
N ARG A 327 16.07 -36.30 0.86
CA ARG A 327 16.79 -37.53 0.55
C ARG A 327 17.74 -37.87 1.69
N ALA A 328 17.39 -38.91 2.44
CA ALA A 328 18.17 -39.37 3.59
C ALA A 328 19.53 -39.98 3.19
N ASP A 329 19.69 -40.42 1.94
CA ASP A 329 20.93 -40.98 1.39
C ASP A 329 21.99 -39.91 1.09
N SER A 330 21.57 -38.70 0.75
CA SER A 330 22.45 -37.57 0.40
C SER A 330 22.37 -36.40 1.37
N ASP A 331 21.57 -36.52 2.43
CA ASP A 331 21.23 -35.45 3.38
C ASP A 331 20.89 -34.12 2.69
N SER A 332 20.09 -34.21 1.63
CA SER A 332 19.79 -33.07 0.76
C SER A 332 18.35 -33.06 0.29
N PHE A 333 17.85 -31.91 -0.15
CA PHE A 333 16.53 -31.81 -0.75
C PHE A 333 16.63 -31.81 -2.26
N VAL A 334 15.86 -32.68 -2.92
CA VAL A 334 15.64 -32.58 -4.36
C VAL A 334 14.47 -31.65 -4.59
N VAL A 335 14.74 -30.55 -5.29
CA VAL A 335 13.70 -29.60 -5.68
C VAL A 335 13.19 -29.99 -7.05
N ARG A 336 11.90 -30.33 -7.15
CA ARG A 336 11.21 -30.47 -8.43
C ARG A 336 10.29 -29.28 -8.58
N THR A 337 10.68 -28.34 -9.44
CA THR A 337 9.82 -27.24 -9.87
C THR A 337 9.00 -27.66 -11.08
N ASN A 338 7.75 -27.24 -11.19
CA ASN A 338 6.98 -27.34 -12.43
C ASN A 338 7.48 -26.36 -13.53
N LEU A 339 8.77 -25.99 -13.52
CA LEU A 339 9.38 -25.11 -14.53
C LEU A 339 9.80 -25.85 -15.81
N ASP A 340 9.81 -27.19 -15.82
CA ASP A 340 10.21 -27.98 -17.01
C ASP A 340 9.01 -28.40 -17.90
N ALA A 341 7.91 -27.66 -17.88
CA ALA A 341 6.76 -27.93 -18.74
C ALA A 341 6.22 -26.70 -19.47
N SER A 342 7.10 -25.81 -19.93
CA SER A 342 6.88 -24.98 -21.14
C SER A 342 8.03 -23.99 -21.35
N GLU A 343 9.03 -24.38 -22.12
CA GLU A 343 9.62 -23.55 -23.18
C GLU A 343 9.75 -24.39 -24.45
#